data_AF-A0AAV1QLI7-F1
#
_entry.id   AF-A0AAV1QLI7-F1
#
_cell.length_a   1.000
_cell.length_b   1.000
_cell.length_c   1.000
_cell.angle_alpha   90.00
_cell.angle_beta   90.00
_cell.angle_gamma   90.00
#
_symmetry.space_group_name_H-M   'P 1'
#
loop_
_entity.id
_entity.type
_entity.pdbx_description
1 polymer ?
#
loop_
_entity_poly.entity_id
_entity_poly.type
_entity_poly.pdbx_seq_one_letter_code
_entity_poly.pdbx_strand_id
1 'polypeptide(L)'
;MAKLCLPFLFSLQVWLQPAVCDSIVKFLPGFQGPLPFHLETGYVGVDEAEDLQLFYYFIKSQRNSKEDPLLLWLTGGPGCSSFTALAFENDLPVPTGFSYARSPVDFQRSDFKQVSQAVQFLRKWLMDHQEFLSNPVYIAGDSYSGKIVPAVVQKISNESSCFAGNNKGIKPPINLKGYLLGNPVTDPTFDDNSKVPFCHGMGLISDELYKSLKKSCRGEYQMIGPNNTECLKSVDAFDKDYIQLLATYWANDDNVWKALHVRKGSIGEWQRCDYKFPYTYEIQSSVKYHADLGIKGYRRLIYSGDHDMMIPFLGTQPWIRSLNYSIVDDWRPWHFQGQVAGYTRTYSNQLTFATVKGGGHTAPEYKPAECFGMFKRWIIQEPL
;
A
#
# COMPACT_ATOMS: atom_id res chain seq x y z
N MET A 1 42.23 50.51 -42.39
CA MET A 1 41.72 49.97 -41.12
C MET A 1 40.30 49.48 -41.36
N ALA A 2 40.06 48.17 -41.37
CA ALA A 2 38.72 47.62 -41.50
C ALA A 2 38.19 47.25 -40.10
N LYS A 3 36.96 47.67 -39.76
CA LYS A 3 36.26 47.19 -38.56
C LYS A 3 35.36 46.02 -38.95
N LEU A 4 35.64 44.86 -38.36
CA LEU A 4 34.84 43.66 -38.54
C LEU A 4 33.68 43.68 -37.53
N CYS A 5 32.43 43.65 -38.00
CA CYS A 5 31.28 43.44 -37.13
C CYS A 5 31.03 41.94 -36.95
N LEU A 6 31.15 41.43 -35.71
CA LEU A 6 30.60 40.11 -35.35
C LEU A 6 29.11 40.26 -35.02
N PRO A 7 28.21 39.43 -35.59
CA PRO A 7 26.85 39.30 -35.09
C PRO A 7 26.85 38.44 -33.81
N PHE A 8 26.27 38.96 -32.73
CA PHE A 8 25.93 38.14 -31.56
C PHE A 8 24.78 37.19 -31.92
N LEU A 9 25.07 35.89 -32.01
CA LEU A 9 24.05 34.85 -32.05
C LEU A 9 23.43 34.69 -30.65
N PHE A 10 22.27 35.29 -30.43
CA PHE A 10 21.42 34.94 -29.30
C PHE A 10 20.88 33.52 -29.51
N SER A 11 21.51 32.52 -28.88
CA SER A 11 20.96 31.18 -28.81
C SER A 11 19.73 31.20 -27.91
N LEU A 12 18.55 31.28 -28.52
CA LEU A 12 17.28 31.13 -27.84
C LEU A 12 17.14 29.66 -27.38
N GLN A 13 17.70 29.34 -26.21
CA GLN A 13 17.41 28.08 -25.54
C GLN A 13 15.96 28.11 -25.07
N VAL A 14 15.06 27.70 -25.96
CA VAL A 14 13.70 27.30 -25.59
C VAL A 14 13.86 26.07 -24.71
N TRP A 15 13.80 26.27 -23.41
CA TRP A 15 13.56 25.19 -22.46
C TRP A 15 12.16 24.67 -22.76
N LEU A 16 12.05 23.59 -23.52
CA LEU A 16 10.86 22.74 -23.45
C LEU A 16 10.83 22.14 -22.05
N GLN A 17 10.20 22.85 -21.11
CA GLN A 17 9.64 22.19 -19.96
C GLN A 17 8.60 21.19 -20.49
N PRO A 18 8.64 19.91 -20.09
CA PRO A 18 7.55 19.00 -20.40
C PRO A 18 6.25 19.63 -19.87
N ALA A 19 5.18 19.57 -20.67
CA ALA A 19 3.91 20.16 -20.30
C ALA A 19 3.36 19.43 -19.07
N VAL A 20 3.50 20.04 -17.90
CA VAL A 20 2.98 19.51 -16.64
C VAL A 20 1.46 19.53 -16.72
N CYS A 21 0.84 18.43 -16.30
CA CYS A 21 -0.61 18.28 -16.20
C CYS A 21 -1.00 18.08 -14.74
N ASP A 22 -0.49 18.97 -13.88
CA ASP A 22 -0.97 19.17 -12.52
C ASP A 22 -2.15 20.16 -12.53
N SER A 23 -2.97 20.11 -11.48
CA SER A 23 -4.13 20.98 -11.34
C SER A 23 -4.46 21.16 -9.88
N ILE A 24 -4.33 22.40 -9.40
CA ILE A 24 -4.76 22.80 -8.06
C ILE A 24 -6.29 22.83 -8.03
N VAL A 25 -6.90 21.85 -7.36
CA VAL A 25 -8.34 21.77 -7.19
C VAL A 25 -8.76 22.72 -6.08
N LYS A 26 -9.48 23.78 -6.43
CA LYS A 26 -9.99 24.77 -5.46
C LYS A 26 -11.43 24.50 -5.03
N PHE A 27 -12.19 23.74 -5.82
CA PHE A 27 -13.61 23.46 -5.60
C PHE A 27 -13.90 22.01 -6.01
N LEU A 28 -14.71 21.31 -5.23
CA LEU A 28 -15.21 19.97 -5.56
C LEU A 28 -16.75 19.99 -5.61
N PRO A 29 -17.39 19.30 -6.56
CA PRO A 29 -18.84 19.11 -6.54
C PRO A 29 -19.32 18.56 -5.20
N GLY A 30 -20.35 19.18 -4.62
CA GLY A 30 -20.88 18.81 -3.30
C GLY A 30 -20.19 19.48 -2.10
N PHE A 31 -19.00 20.09 -2.26
CA PHE A 31 -18.38 20.91 -1.21
C PHE A 31 -18.84 22.37 -1.34
N GLN A 32 -19.32 22.97 -0.24
CA GLN A 32 -19.75 24.36 -0.25
C GLN A 32 -18.58 25.33 -0.05
N GLY A 33 -18.25 26.10 -1.09
CA GLY A 33 -17.15 27.06 -1.08
C GLY A 33 -15.82 26.46 -1.55
N PRO A 34 -14.71 27.20 -1.40
CA PRO A 34 -13.38 26.70 -1.73
C PRO A 34 -12.90 25.67 -0.70
N LEU A 35 -12.08 24.70 -1.13
CA LEU A 35 -11.50 23.71 -0.22
C LEU A 35 -10.63 24.40 0.86
N PRO A 36 -10.75 24.01 2.14
CA PRO A 36 -9.98 24.60 3.24
C PRO A 36 -8.56 24.03 3.36
N PHE A 37 -8.12 23.23 2.38
CA PHE A 37 -6.79 22.64 2.29
C PHE A 37 -6.29 22.71 0.83
N HIS A 38 -4.97 22.65 0.65
CA HIS A 38 -4.39 22.60 -0.68
C HIS A 38 -4.48 21.18 -1.23
N LEU A 39 -5.22 21.05 -2.33
CA LEU A 39 -5.35 19.84 -3.13
C LEU A 39 -4.77 20.08 -4.53
N GLU A 40 -3.93 19.15 -4.94
CA GLU A 40 -3.33 19.07 -6.27
C GLU A 40 -3.58 17.67 -6.83
N THR A 41 -3.93 17.58 -8.11
CA THR A 41 -4.11 16.31 -8.82
C THR A 41 -3.41 16.39 -10.16
N GLY A 42 -2.84 15.29 -10.65
CA GLY A 42 -2.20 15.30 -11.96
C GLY A 42 -1.75 13.93 -12.45
N TYR A 43 -0.94 13.95 -13.50
CA TYR A 43 -0.37 12.74 -14.10
C TYR A 43 1.16 12.80 -14.16
N VAL A 44 1.80 11.68 -13.88
CA VAL A 44 3.25 11.47 -14.01
C VAL A 44 3.47 10.22 -14.86
N GLY A 45 4.21 10.34 -15.96
CA GLY A 45 4.57 9.18 -16.77
C GLY A 45 5.67 8.35 -16.11
N VAL A 46 5.63 7.01 -16.22
CA VAL A 46 6.50 6.08 -15.47
C VAL A 46 7.18 5.02 -16.33
N ASP A 47 7.47 5.41 -17.56
CA ASP A 47 8.26 4.70 -18.55
C ASP A 47 9.07 5.69 -19.40
N GLU A 48 9.96 5.19 -20.25
CA GLU A 48 10.85 6.02 -21.08
C GLU A 48 10.12 6.74 -22.22
N ALA A 49 8.98 6.20 -22.68
CA ALA A 49 8.16 6.82 -23.73
C ALA A 49 7.15 7.86 -23.18
N GLU A 50 7.01 7.97 -21.86
CA GLU A 50 5.90 8.68 -21.20
C GLU A 50 4.51 8.16 -21.65
N ASP A 51 4.42 6.89 -22.07
CA ASP A 51 3.17 6.26 -22.51
C ASP A 51 2.33 5.78 -21.32
N LEU A 52 2.97 5.33 -20.23
CA LEU A 52 2.31 4.85 -19.01
C LEU A 52 2.13 6.00 -18.02
N GLN A 53 0.91 6.51 -17.88
CA GLN A 53 0.58 7.66 -17.04
C GLN A 53 -0.04 7.22 -15.71
N LEU A 54 0.59 7.56 -14.59
CA LEU A 54 0.01 7.40 -13.26
C LEU A 54 -0.75 8.66 -12.85
N PHE A 55 -2.00 8.49 -12.46
CA PHE A 55 -2.74 9.53 -11.76
C PHE A 55 -2.27 9.64 -10.31
N TYR A 56 -2.10 10.86 -9.84
CA TYR A 56 -1.92 11.16 -8.43
C TYR A 56 -2.90 12.23 -7.95
N TYR A 57 -3.09 12.20 -6.66
CA TYR A 57 -3.84 13.18 -5.88
C TYR A 57 -2.96 13.45 -4.66
N PHE A 58 -2.87 14.70 -4.25
CA PHE A 58 -1.91 15.13 -3.23
C PHE A 58 -2.51 16.22 -2.35
N ILE A 59 -2.51 15.97 -1.04
CA ILE A 59 -2.94 16.92 -0.01
C ILE A 59 -1.71 17.43 0.75
N LYS A 60 -1.43 18.73 0.70
CA LYS A 60 -0.35 19.33 1.50
C LYS A 60 -0.73 19.33 2.98
N SER A 61 0.25 19.03 3.85
CA SER A 61 0.04 19.05 5.30
C SER A 61 -0.52 20.39 5.79
N GLN A 62 -1.52 20.30 6.67
CA GLN A 62 -2.20 21.45 7.28
C GLN A 62 -1.38 22.12 8.41
N ARG A 63 -0.21 21.57 8.79
CA ARG A 63 0.68 22.14 9.82
C ARG A 63 1.84 22.93 9.21
N ASN A 64 2.84 22.25 8.66
CA ASN A 64 3.99 22.86 7.99
C ASN A 64 4.50 21.94 6.87
N SER A 65 3.96 22.09 5.66
CA SER A 65 4.32 21.24 4.52
C SER A 65 5.80 21.28 4.10
N LYS A 66 6.61 22.23 4.61
CA LYS A 66 8.06 22.30 4.35
C LYS A 66 8.91 21.42 5.27
N GLU A 67 8.35 20.98 6.39
CA GLU A 67 9.03 20.18 7.41
C GLU A 67 8.33 18.84 7.66
N ASP A 68 7.02 18.80 7.49
CA ASP A 68 6.21 17.60 7.69
C ASP A 68 6.58 16.50 6.68
N PRO A 69 6.60 15.22 7.10
CA PRO A 69 6.98 14.13 6.22
C PRO A 69 6.11 14.00 4.98
N LEU A 70 6.72 13.66 3.85
CA LEU A 70 6.02 13.21 2.65
C LEU A 70 5.68 11.73 2.81
N LEU A 71 4.42 11.38 2.57
CA LEU A 71 3.91 10.02 2.68
C LEU A 71 3.40 9.55 1.31
N LEU A 72 4.04 8.53 0.72
CA LEU A 72 3.51 7.87 -0.47
C LEU A 72 2.66 6.67 -0.03
N TRP A 73 1.33 6.76 -0.13
CA TRP A 73 0.44 5.62 0.05
C TRP A 73 0.34 4.77 -1.23
N LEU A 74 0.22 3.45 -1.07
CA LEU A 74 0.05 2.44 -2.12
C LEU A 74 -0.98 1.41 -1.64
N THR A 75 -2.17 1.33 -2.23
CA THR A 75 -3.16 0.28 -1.88
C THR A 75 -2.80 -1.07 -2.51
N GLY A 76 -3.25 -2.17 -1.90
CA GLY A 76 -3.00 -3.54 -2.37
C GLY A 76 -3.85 -3.99 -3.57
N GLY A 77 -4.44 -5.18 -3.46
CA GLY A 77 -5.16 -5.86 -4.54
C GLY A 77 -4.50 -7.18 -4.97
N PRO A 78 -3.54 -7.18 -5.92
CA PRO A 78 -3.02 -6.05 -6.67
C PRO A 78 -4.00 -5.49 -7.72
N GLY A 79 -3.80 -4.25 -8.15
CA GLY A 79 -4.65 -3.59 -9.16
C GLY A 79 -5.95 -2.98 -8.61
N CYS A 80 -6.02 -2.76 -7.29
CA CYS A 80 -7.09 -1.97 -6.69
C CYS A 80 -6.77 -0.49 -6.82
N SER A 81 -7.76 0.31 -7.22
CA SER A 81 -7.62 1.76 -7.25
C SER A 81 -7.38 2.29 -5.84
N SER A 82 -6.30 3.04 -5.62
CA SER A 82 -6.16 3.84 -4.41
C SER A 82 -6.83 5.21 -4.57
N PHE A 83 -7.77 5.35 -5.50
CA PHE A 83 -8.89 6.29 -5.37
C PHE A 83 -10.11 5.66 -4.68
N THR A 84 -10.18 4.32 -4.54
CA THR A 84 -11.08 3.67 -3.54
C THR A 84 -10.74 4.18 -2.16
N ALA A 85 -9.44 4.21 -1.93
CA ALA A 85 -8.87 5.06 -0.95
C ALA A 85 -8.75 6.50 -1.50
N LEU A 86 -9.79 7.32 -1.77
CA LEU A 86 -9.57 8.79 -1.73
C LEU A 86 -10.58 9.70 -1.03
N ALA A 87 -10.84 9.49 0.25
CA ALA A 87 -10.66 8.24 1.02
C ALA A 87 -9.27 7.52 1.26
N PHE A 88 -8.03 8.08 1.03
CA PHE A 88 -6.60 7.66 1.45
C PHE A 88 -5.27 7.51 0.54
N GLU A 89 -5.22 7.31 -0.81
CA GLU A 89 -4.28 7.87 -1.89
C GLU A 89 -3.48 6.93 -2.90
N ASN A 90 -3.45 7.25 -4.23
CA ASN A 90 -2.63 6.79 -5.44
C ASN A 90 -2.86 5.48 -6.29
N ASP A 91 -3.19 5.60 -7.59
CA ASP A 91 -3.55 4.48 -8.49
C ASP A 91 -2.39 3.71 -9.18
N LEU A 92 -2.09 2.48 -8.74
CA LEU A 92 -0.98 1.65 -9.24
C LEU A 92 -1.31 0.14 -9.26
N PRO A 93 -0.87 -0.66 -10.26
CA PRO A 93 -0.16 -0.29 -11.50
C PRO A 93 -1.12 0.05 -12.66
N VAL A 94 -0.64 0.65 -13.74
CA VAL A 94 -1.45 0.91 -14.96
C VAL A 94 -2.09 -0.40 -15.50
N PRO A 95 -3.38 -0.42 -15.91
CA PRO A 95 -4.38 0.65 -15.91
C PRO A 95 -5.36 0.52 -14.73
N THR A 96 -4.89 0.88 -13.52
CA THR A 96 -5.71 0.88 -12.30
C THR A 96 -6.33 2.26 -12.08
N GLY A 97 -7.61 2.32 -11.68
CA GLY A 97 -8.30 3.57 -11.36
C GLY A 97 -8.27 4.59 -12.51
N PHE A 98 -7.68 5.77 -12.26
CA PHE A 98 -7.49 6.82 -13.28
C PHE A 98 -6.18 6.71 -14.07
N SER A 99 -5.25 5.83 -13.68
CA SER A 99 -3.97 5.62 -14.38
C SER A 99 -4.17 4.88 -15.71
N TYR A 100 -3.56 5.35 -16.80
CA TYR A 100 -3.84 4.88 -18.17
C TYR A 100 -2.58 4.79 -19.06
N ALA A 101 -2.69 4.12 -20.21
CA ALA A 101 -1.65 4.10 -21.24
C ALA A 101 -2.09 4.93 -22.46
N ARG A 102 -1.18 5.71 -23.04
CA ARG A 102 -1.43 6.57 -24.22
C ARG A 102 -1.45 5.80 -25.54
N SER A 103 -0.80 4.64 -25.58
CA SER A 103 -0.73 3.73 -26.73
C SER A 103 -1.25 2.33 -26.34
N PRO A 104 -1.65 1.48 -27.30
CA PRO A 104 -2.06 0.10 -27.03
C PRO A 104 -0.84 -0.79 -26.73
N VAL A 105 -0.23 -0.59 -25.57
CA VAL A 105 0.87 -1.42 -25.04
C VAL A 105 0.31 -2.71 -24.45
N ASP A 106 1.05 -3.81 -24.55
CA ASP A 106 0.74 -5.05 -23.84
C ASP A 106 0.83 -4.82 -22.32
N PHE A 107 -0.32 -4.86 -21.62
CA PHE A 107 -0.47 -4.57 -20.19
C PHE A 107 0.08 -5.70 -19.29
N GLN A 108 1.34 -6.05 -19.47
CA GLN A 108 2.06 -6.96 -18.58
C GLN A 108 2.31 -6.28 -17.24
N ARG A 109 1.48 -6.59 -16.24
CA ARG A 109 1.58 -6.11 -14.85
C ARG A 109 2.36 -7.13 -14.01
N SER A 110 3.24 -6.66 -13.12
CA SER A 110 4.01 -7.52 -12.22
C SER A 110 4.48 -6.76 -10.99
N ASP A 111 4.90 -7.47 -9.94
CA ASP A 111 5.43 -6.84 -8.72
C ASP A 111 6.65 -5.95 -9.01
N PHE A 112 7.63 -6.43 -9.79
CA PHE A 112 8.83 -5.64 -10.09
C PHE A 112 8.55 -4.45 -11.00
N LYS A 113 7.51 -4.53 -11.85
CA LYS A 113 7.03 -3.36 -12.60
C LYS A 113 6.35 -2.34 -11.69
N GLN A 114 5.46 -2.77 -10.79
CA GLN A 114 4.81 -1.87 -9.83
C GLN A 114 5.85 -1.19 -8.91
N VAL A 115 6.84 -1.93 -8.41
CA VAL A 115 7.98 -1.40 -7.65
C VAL A 115 8.77 -0.38 -8.45
N SER A 116 9.02 -0.63 -9.74
CA SER A 116 9.77 0.29 -10.60
C SER A 116 8.98 1.55 -10.94
N GLN A 117 7.69 1.43 -11.23
CA GLN A 117 6.79 2.55 -11.50
C GLN A 117 6.64 3.45 -10.27
N ALA A 118 6.47 2.89 -9.06
CA ALA A 118 6.38 3.67 -7.83
C ALA A 118 7.67 4.48 -7.53
N VAL A 119 8.85 3.93 -7.82
CA VAL A 119 10.13 4.65 -7.66
C VAL A 119 10.31 5.73 -8.73
N GLN A 120 9.93 5.47 -9.99
CA GLN A 120 9.96 6.49 -11.04
C GLN A 120 8.99 7.63 -10.77
N PHE A 121 7.76 7.31 -10.35
CA PHE A 121 6.74 8.25 -9.92
C PHE A 121 7.27 9.23 -8.88
N LEU A 122 7.74 8.72 -7.74
CA LEU A 122 8.21 9.53 -6.63
C LEU A 122 9.40 10.41 -7.03
N ARG A 123 10.30 9.92 -7.91
CA ARG A 123 11.40 10.74 -8.43
C ARG A 123 10.94 11.86 -9.35
N LYS A 124 10.08 11.57 -10.34
CA LYS A 124 9.57 12.59 -11.26
C LYS A 124 8.75 13.63 -10.51
N TRP A 125 7.84 13.19 -9.64
CA TRP A 125 7.09 14.07 -8.75
C TRP A 125 8.01 14.98 -7.91
N LEU A 126 9.10 14.47 -7.33
CA LEU A 126 10.08 15.28 -6.60
C LEU A 126 10.96 16.21 -7.48
N MET A 127 11.06 15.98 -8.80
CA MET A 127 11.73 16.92 -9.71
C MET A 127 10.86 18.15 -10.00
N ASP A 128 9.54 17.93 -10.06
CA ASP A 128 8.55 18.98 -10.28
C ASP A 128 8.25 19.73 -8.96
N HIS A 129 8.24 19.01 -7.83
CA HIS A 129 7.92 19.51 -6.48
C HIS A 129 9.19 19.68 -5.61
N GLN A 130 10.09 20.54 -6.07
CA GLN A 130 11.42 20.70 -5.47
C GLN A 130 11.40 21.17 -4.02
N GLU A 131 10.32 21.80 -3.55
CA GLU A 131 10.18 22.19 -2.15
C GLU A 131 10.11 20.99 -1.18
N PHE A 132 9.74 19.80 -1.68
CA PHE A 132 9.65 18.57 -0.87
C PHE A 132 10.94 17.73 -0.85
N LEU A 133 11.98 18.11 -1.60
CA LEU A 133 13.25 17.36 -1.69
C LEU A 133 13.95 17.13 -0.34
N SER A 134 13.73 18.03 0.62
CA SER A 134 14.31 17.94 1.96
C SER A 134 13.44 17.16 2.96
N ASN A 135 12.14 16.99 2.67
CA ASN A 135 11.19 16.43 3.62
C ASN A 135 11.51 14.96 3.93
N PRO A 136 11.33 14.49 5.18
CA PRO A 136 11.41 13.07 5.50
C PRO A 136 10.41 12.27 4.66
N VAL A 137 10.87 11.25 3.93
CA VAL A 137 9.99 10.44 3.08
C VAL A 137 9.69 9.10 3.76
N TYR A 138 8.40 8.75 3.80
CA TYR A 138 7.91 7.43 4.20
C TYR A 138 7.06 6.82 3.08
N ILE A 139 7.19 5.51 2.90
CA ILE A 139 6.34 4.75 1.99
C ILE A 139 5.30 4.00 2.83
N ALA A 140 4.06 3.94 2.40
CA ALA A 140 2.97 3.32 3.13
C ALA A 140 2.04 2.52 2.22
N GLY A 141 1.21 1.70 2.83
CA GLY A 141 0.19 0.95 2.13
C GLY A 141 -0.49 -0.07 3.02
N ASP A 142 -1.37 -0.84 2.40
CA ASP A 142 -2.12 -1.90 3.05
C ASP A 142 -2.21 -3.16 2.19
N SER A 143 -2.67 -4.27 2.78
CA SER A 143 -3.02 -5.48 2.03
C SER A 143 -1.82 -5.98 1.20
N TYR A 144 -2.02 -6.25 -0.10
CA TYR A 144 -0.96 -6.70 -1.01
C TYR A 144 0.27 -5.78 -1.08
N SER A 145 0.15 -4.49 -0.71
CA SER A 145 1.31 -3.59 -0.60
C SER A 145 2.33 -4.01 0.47
N GLY A 146 1.98 -4.96 1.35
CA GLY A 146 2.94 -5.67 2.21
C GLY A 146 4.09 -6.37 1.46
N LYS A 147 3.90 -6.66 0.16
CA LYS A 147 4.95 -7.13 -0.76
C LYS A 147 5.66 -5.98 -1.47
N ILE A 148 4.91 -4.99 -1.95
CA ILE A 148 5.40 -3.91 -2.82
C ILE A 148 6.20 -2.86 -2.03
N VAL A 149 5.69 -2.39 -0.89
CA VAL A 149 6.30 -1.31 -0.09
C VAL A 149 7.72 -1.68 0.38
N PRO A 150 8.00 -2.85 0.97
CA PRO A 150 9.37 -3.22 1.32
C PRO A 150 10.30 -3.28 0.12
N ALA A 151 9.83 -3.75 -1.04
CA ALA A 151 10.64 -3.78 -2.27
C ALA A 151 10.91 -2.37 -2.84
N VAL A 152 9.95 -1.44 -2.79
CA VAL A 152 10.14 -0.02 -3.13
C VAL A 152 11.18 0.63 -2.22
N VAL A 153 11.06 0.46 -0.90
CA VAL A 153 12.00 1.01 0.09
C VAL A 153 13.40 0.43 -0.12
N GLN A 154 13.51 -0.88 -0.40
CA GLN A 154 14.80 -1.53 -0.70
C GLN A 154 15.42 -1.01 -2.01
N LYS A 155 14.62 -0.79 -3.06
CA LYS A 155 15.08 -0.24 -4.34
C LYS A 155 15.63 1.17 -4.17
N ILE A 156 14.87 2.08 -3.55
CA ILE A 156 15.31 3.45 -3.22
C ILE A 156 16.59 3.43 -2.38
N SER A 157 16.64 2.55 -1.37
CA SER A 157 17.80 2.41 -0.48
C SER A 157 19.05 1.94 -1.22
N ASN A 158 18.93 0.93 -2.09
CA ASN A 158 20.05 0.42 -2.87
C ASN A 158 20.58 1.49 -3.84
N GLU A 159 19.69 2.16 -4.57
CA GLU A 159 20.04 3.23 -5.51
C GLU A 159 20.68 4.45 -4.82
N SER A 160 20.31 4.72 -3.56
CA SER A 160 20.93 5.76 -2.72
C SER A 160 22.30 5.35 -2.16
N SER A 161 22.60 4.04 -2.12
CA SER A 161 23.88 3.51 -1.62
C SER A 161 24.97 3.39 -2.69
N CYS A 162 24.68 3.75 -3.95
CA CYS A 162 25.66 3.82 -5.05
C CYS A 162 26.63 5.00 -4.92
N PHE A 163 27.46 4.99 -3.86
CA PHE A 163 28.64 5.85 -3.68
C PHE A 163 29.96 5.15 -4.02
N ALA A 164 29.93 3.85 -4.32
CA ALA A 164 31.11 3.05 -4.67
C ALA A 164 31.28 2.91 -6.19
N GLY A 165 32.00 3.86 -6.80
CA GLY A 165 32.52 3.75 -8.17
C GLY A 165 31.76 4.53 -9.25
N ASN A 166 32.25 5.74 -9.56
CA ASN A 166 32.06 6.58 -10.77
C ASN A 166 30.65 6.87 -11.36
N ASN A 167 29.59 6.19 -10.94
CA ASN A 167 28.22 6.58 -11.29
C ASN A 167 27.73 7.66 -10.33
N LYS A 168 27.33 8.82 -10.88
CA LYS A 168 26.63 9.86 -10.12
C LYS A 168 25.33 9.25 -9.59
N GLY A 169 25.19 9.12 -8.26
CA GLY A 169 24.00 8.54 -7.63
C GLY A 169 22.70 9.18 -8.12
N ILE A 170 21.67 8.35 -8.32
CA ILE A 170 20.46 8.73 -9.07
C ILE A 170 19.78 9.94 -8.43
N LYS A 171 19.39 10.90 -9.27
CA LYS A 171 18.74 12.16 -8.86
C LYS A 171 17.24 12.15 -9.17
N PRO A 172 16.42 12.86 -8.39
CA PRO A 172 16.75 13.47 -7.09
C PRO A 172 17.01 12.41 -6.01
N PRO A 173 17.81 12.72 -4.98
CA PRO A 173 17.94 11.86 -3.81
C PRO A 173 16.63 11.87 -3.02
N ILE A 174 16.23 10.73 -2.46
CA ILE A 174 15.01 10.59 -1.67
C ILE A 174 15.41 10.49 -0.20
N ASN A 175 14.91 11.41 0.66
CA ASN A 175 15.23 11.46 2.09
C ASN A 175 14.44 10.41 2.90
N LEU A 176 14.54 9.15 2.47
CA LEU A 176 13.80 7.99 2.99
C LEU A 176 14.13 7.71 4.47
N LYS A 177 13.10 7.60 5.32
CA LYS A 177 13.25 7.30 6.76
C LYS A 177 12.65 5.96 7.20
N GLY A 178 11.64 5.47 6.50
CA GLY A 178 10.95 4.27 6.92
C GLY A 178 9.71 3.96 6.10
N TYR A 179 8.90 3.05 6.64
CA TYR A 179 7.62 2.68 6.04
C TYR A 179 6.62 2.17 7.07
N LEU A 180 5.34 2.21 6.70
CA LEU A 180 4.26 1.61 7.49
C LEU A 180 3.33 0.75 6.64
N LEU A 181 2.75 -0.28 7.25
CA LEU A 181 1.92 -1.27 6.58
C LEU A 181 0.71 -1.65 7.44
N GLY A 182 -0.48 -1.47 6.89
CA GLY A 182 -1.74 -1.93 7.47
C GLY A 182 -2.17 -3.28 6.91
N ASN A 183 -2.43 -4.26 7.77
CA ASN A 183 -2.86 -5.61 7.39
C ASN A 183 -2.07 -6.18 6.18
N PRO A 184 -0.73 -6.24 6.22
CA PRO A 184 0.06 -6.55 5.03
C PRO A 184 0.08 -8.05 4.66
N VAL A 185 -0.12 -8.37 3.38
CA VAL A 185 0.30 -9.66 2.82
C VAL A 185 1.83 -9.64 2.79
N THR A 186 2.45 -10.62 3.42
CA THR A 186 3.91 -10.70 3.53
C THR A 186 4.44 -12.06 3.10
N ASP A 187 3.79 -13.14 3.52
CA ASP A 187 4.27 -14.49 3.29
C ASP A 187 3.07 -15.46 3.39
N PRO A 188 2.66 -16.10 2.29
CA PRO A 188 1.46 -16.92 2.27
C PRO A 188 1.50 -18.08 3.29
N THR A 189 2.68 -18.62 3.61
CA THR A 189 2.83 -19.71 4.61
C THR A 189 2.44 -19.27 6.01
N PHE A 190 2.59 -17.99 6.34
CA PHE A 190 2.14 -17.43 7.62
C PHE A 190 0.73 -16.83 7.52
N ASP A 191 0.44 -16.09 6.45
CA ASP A 191 -0.79 -15.32 6.30
C ASP A 191 -2.00 -16.23 6.03
N ASP A 192 -1.92 -17.15 5.06
CA ASP A 192 -3.05 -18.03 4.70
C ASP A 192 -3.31 -19.09 5.78
N ASN A 193 -2.26 -19.71 6.33
CA ASN A 193 -2.39 -20.70 7.39
C ASN A 193 -2.96 -20.14 8.71
N SER A 194 -2.97 -18.81 8.88
CA SER A 194 -3.58 -18.15 10.03
C SER A 194 -5.11 -18.00 9.96
N LYS A 195 -5.71 -18.14 8.76
CA LYS A 195 -7.15 -17.93 8.55
C LYS A 195 -8.01 -18.94 9.30
N VAL A 196 -7.70 -20.24 9.19
CA VAL A 196 -8.42 -21.32 9.90
C VAL A 196 -8.43 -21.12 11.43
N PRO A 197 -7.29 -20.95 12.14
CA PRO A 197 -7.30 -20.72 13.58
C PRO A 197 -7.89 -19.35 13.97
N PHE A 198 -7.84 -18.32 13.11
CA PHE A 198 -8.53 -17.06 13.36
C PHE A 198 -10.05 -17.24 13.30
N CYS A 199 -10.58 -17.87 12.26
CA CYS A 199 -12.03 -18.14 12.13
C CYS A 199 -12.55 -18.99 13.29
N HIS A 200 -11.77 -19.97 13.77
CA HIS A 200 -12.14 -20.75 14.96
C HIS A 200 -12.14 -19.90 16.23
N GLY A 201 -11.09 -19.09 16.46
CA GLY A 201 -11.02 -18.17 17.60
C GLY A 201 -12.11 -17.10 17.62
N MET A 202 -12.65 -16.74 16.46
CA MET A 202 -13.78 -15.82 16.30
C MET A 202 -15.16 -16.53 16.29
N GLY A 203 -15.21 -17.86 16.44
CA GLY A 203 -16.45 -18.64 16.47
C GLY A 203 -17.17 -18.76 15.12
N LEU A 204 -16.48 -18.47 14.00
CA LEU A 204 -17.03 -18.52 12.64
C LEU A 204 -17.08 -19.93 12.04
N ILE A 205 -16.27 -20.86 12.58
CA ILE A 205 -16.28 -22.28 12.20
C ILE A 205 -16.43 -23.16 13.44
N SER A 206 -17.09 -24.31 13.28
CA SER A 206 -17.37 -25.20 14.40
C SER A 206 -16.12 -25.89 14.94
N ASP A 207 -16.22 -26.35 16.19
CA ASP A 207 -15.19 -27.11 16.88
C ASP A 207 -14.85 -28.42 16.14
N GLU A 208 -15.85 -29.06 15.51
CA GLU A 208 -15.71 -30.27 14.70
C GLU A 208 -14.95 -29.98 13.40
N LEU A 209 -15.31 -28.91 12.69
CA LEU A 209 -14.64 -28.50 11.45
C LEU A 209 -13.18 -28.11 11.74
N TYR A 210 -12.93 -27.34 12.79
CA TYR A 210 -11.57 -26.97 13.21
C TYR A 210 -10.74 -28.19 13.64
N LYS A 211 -11.31 -29.14 14.40
CA LYS A 211 -10.63 -30.40 14.76
C LYS A 211 -10.34 -31.26 13.53
N SER A 212 -11.26 -31.32 12.57
CA SER A 212 -11.05 -32.01 11.29
C SER A 212 -9.89 -31.40 10.51
N LEU A 213 -9.96 -30.09 10.22
CA LEU A 213 -8.92 -29.31 9.55
C LEU A 213 -7.55 -29.50 10.21
N LYS A 214 -7.46 -29.34 11.53
CA LYS A 214 -6.21 -29.47 12.28
C LYS A 214 -5.62 -30.89 12.19
N LYS A 215 -6.48 -31.93 12.20
CA LYS A 215 -6.07 -33.34 12.08
C LYS A 215 -5.60 -33.69 10.66
N SER A 216 -6.36 -33.30 9.64
CA SER A 216 -6.14 -33.69 8.25
C SER A 216 -5.04 -32.87 7.58
N CYS A 217 -4.99 -31.56 7.84
CA CYS A 217 -4.05 -30.62 7.23
C CYS A 217 -2.80 -30.36 8.09
N ARG A 218 -2.82 -30.71 9.38
CA ARG A 218 -1.67 -30.56 10.31
C ARG A 218 -1.13 -29.13 10.44
N GLY A 219 -1.93 -28.12 10.12
CA GLY A 219 -1.55 -26.71 10.13
C GLY A 219 -1.11 -26.15 8.78
N GLU A 220 -1.08 -26.97 7.72
CA GLU A 220 -0.80 -26.55 6.34
C GLU A 220 -2.07 -26.67 5.48
N TYR A 221 -2.73 -25.54 5.27
CA TYR A 221 -4.02 -25.40 4.59
C TYR A 221 -3.89 -24.83 3.17
N GLN A 222 -2.69 -24.43 2.74
CA GLN A 222 -2.46 -23.81 1.43
C GLN A 222 -1.76 -24.79 0.47
N MET A 223 -0.57 -25.28 0.82
CA MET A 223 0.24 -26.19 0.01
C MET A 223 -0.13 -27.66 0.28
N ILE A 224 -1.41 -27.98 0.08
CA ILE A 224 -1.96 -29.32 0.31
C ILE A 224 -1.51 -30.26 -0.81
N GLY A 225 -0.72 -31.29 -0.46
CA GLY A 225 -0.33 -32.32 -1.42
C GLY A 225 -1.55 -33.05 -2.02
N PRO A 226 -1.58 -33.33 -3.33
CA PRO A 226 -2.79 -33.80 -4.04
C PRO A 226 -3.35 -35.13 -3.53
N ASN A 227 -2.52 -35.93 -2.85
CA ASN A 227 -2.93 -37.20 -2.25
C ASN A 227 -3.64 -37.02 -0.89
N ASN A 228 -3.58 -35.84 -0.24
CA ASN A 228 -4.23 -35.56 1.04
C ASN A 228 -5.71 -35.17 0.86
N THR A 229 -6.50 -36.12 0.34
CA THR A 229 -7.93 -35.92 0.04
C THR A 229 -8.79 -35.62 1.28
N GLU A 230 -8.36 -35.99 2.50
CA GLU A 230 -9.05 -35.63 3.76
C GLU A 230 -8.88 -34.14 4.08
N CYS A 231 -7.69 -33.58 3.88
CA CYS A 231 -7.45 -32.15 4.02
C CYS A 231 -8.15 -31.34 2.93
N LEU A 232 -8.02 -31.74 1.66
CA LEU A 232 -8.70 -31.06 0.54
C LEU A 232 -10.22 -30.96 0.76
N LYS A 233 -10.88 -32.02 1.26
CA LYS A 233 -12.31 -31.97 1.63
C LYS A 233 -12.60 -31.06 2.82
N SER A 234 -11.71 -31.03 3.81
CA SER A 234 -11.88 -30.18 4.99
C SER A 234 -11.73 -28.68 4.63
N VAL A 235 -10.83 -28.35 3.70
CA VAL A 235 -10.61 -26.99 3.21
C VAL A 235 -11.70 -26.58 2.21
N ASP A 236 -12.18 -27.47 1.33
CA ASP A 236 -13.35 -27.23 0.49
C ASP A 236 -14.62 -26.91 1.32
N ALA A 237 -14.75 -27.51 2.51
CA ALA A 237 -15.82 -27.17 3.47
C ALA A 237 -15.61 -25.83 4.21
N PHE A 238 -14.38 -25.30 4.25
CA PHE A 238 -14.04 -23.98 4.80
C PHE A 238 -14.21 -22.88 3.75
N ASP A 239 -13.72 -23.10 2.54
CA ASP A 239 -13.75 -22.13 1.43
C ASP A 239 -15.16 -21.86 0.89
N LYS A 240 -16.10 -22.78 1.11
CA LYS A 240 -17.50 -22.64 0.65
C LYS A 240 -18.32 -21.63 1.43
N ASP A 241 -17.85 -21.10 2.56
CA ASP A 241 -18.66 -20.25 3.44
C ASP A 241 -18.29 -18.74 3.46
N TYR A 242 -19.30 -17.96 3.03
CA TYR A 242 -19.69 -16.64 3.53
C TYR A 242 -19.14 -15.33 2.92
N ILE A 243 -17.96 -14.83 3.31
CA ILE A 243 -17.78 -13.35 3.34
C ILE A 243 -17.73 -12.63 1.98
N GLN A 244 -16.94 -13.09 1.00
CA GLN A 244 -16.92 -12.45 -0.34
C GLN A 244 -18.22 -12.71 -1.10
N LEU A 245 -18.84 -13.87 -0.88
CA LEU A 245 -20.05 -14.30 -1.57
C LEU A 245 -21.26 -13.42 -1.21
N LEU A 246 -21.44 -13.09 0.07
CA LEU A 246 -22.54 -12.23 0.53
C LEU A 246 -22.40 -10.77 0.03
N ALA A 247 -21.18 -10.23 0.02
CA ALA A 247 -20.92 -8.90 -0.52
C ALA A 247 -21.24 -8.83 -2.02
N THR A 248 -20.81 -9.84 -2.78
CA THR A 248 -21.12 -9.97 -4.22
C THR A 248 -22.62 -10.14 -4.46
N TYR A 249 -23.33 -10.98 -3.69
CA TYR A 249 -24.79 -11.13 -3.84
C TYR A 249 -25.55 -9.84 -3.55
N TRP A 250 -25.21 -9.13 -2.47
CA TRP A 250 -25.86 -7.87 -2.12
C TRP A 250 -25.57 -6.77 -3.14
N ALA A 251 -24.31 -6.63 -3.55
CA ALA A 251 -23.89 -5.58 -4.49
C ALA A 251 -24.31 -5.86 -5.95
N ASN A 252 -24.77 -7.07 -6.27
CA ASN A 252 -25.38 -7.43 -7.55
C ASN A 252 -26.92 -7.59 -7.48
N ASP A 253 -27.54 -7.25 -6.35
CA ASP A 253 -28.99 -7.23 -6.26
C ASP A 253 -29.57 -6.05 -7.07
N ASP A 254 -30.47 -6.40 -7.98
CA ASP A 254 -31.12 -5.50 -8.94
C ASP A 254 -31.94 -4.38 -8.25
N ASN A 255 -32.31 -4.55 -6.97
CA ASN A 255 -32.98 -3.54 -6.14
C ASN A 255 -31.98 -2.64 -5.41
N VAL A 256 -30.83 -3.16 -5.01
CA VAL A 256 -29.70 -2.34 -4.51
C VAL A 256 -29.23 -1.38 -5.60
N TRP A 257 -29.10 -1.85 -6.85
CA TRP A 257 -28.79 -0.97 -7.99
C TRP A 257 -29.84 0.12 -8.22
N LYS A 258 -31.14 -0.19 -8.11
CA LYS A 258 -32.23 0.80 -8.22
C LYS A 258 -32.17 1.83 -7.08
N ALA A 259 -31.92 1.38 -5.86
CA ALA A 259 -31.83 2.22 -4.66
C ALA A 259 -30.61 3.16 -4.68
N LEU A 260 -29.49 2.71 -5.24
CA LEU A 260 -28.26 3.50 -5.44
C LEU A 260 -28.25 4.29 -6.76
N HIS A 261 -29.35 4.26 -7.53
CA HIS A 261 -29.50 4.91 -8.83
C HIS A 261 -28.42 4.53 -9.87
N VAL A 262 -27.91 3.30 -9.79
CA VAL A 262 -26.96 2.74 -10.77
C VAL A 262 -27.62 2.73 -12.14
N ARG A 263 -27.01 3.43 -13.11
CA ARG A 263 -27.56 3.56 -14.46
C ARG A 263 -27.54 2.20 -15.15
N LYS A 264 -28.72 1.64 -15.45
CA LYS A 264 -28.85 0.30 -16.06
C LYS A 264 -28.01 0.20 -17.33
N GLY A 265 -27.09 -0.78 -17.37
CA GLY A 265 -26.14 -1.00 -18.47
C GLY A 265 -24.82 -0.20 -18.39
N SER A 266 -24.56 0.55 -17.32
CA SER A 266 -23.27 1.24 -17.11
C SER A 266 -22.15 0.33 -16.60
N ILE A 267 -22.51 -0.77 -15.93
CA ILE A 267 -21.60 -1.82 -15.46
C ILE A 267 -22.23 -3.20 -15.74
N GLY A 268 -21.39 -4.23 -15.81
CA GLY A 268 -21.82 -5.63 -15.74
C GLY A 268 -22.00 -6.06 -14.28
N GLU A 269 -21.62 -7.30 -13.95
CA GLU A 269 -21.52 -7.74 -12.55
C GLU A 269 -20.56 -6.82 -11.76
N TRP A 270 -21.01 -6.35 -10.60
CA TRP A 270 -20.19 -5.61 -9.64
C TRP A 270 -19.11 -6.55 -9.08
N GLN A 271 -17.86 -6.09 -9.16
CA GLN A 271 -16.68 -6.80 -8.65
C GLN A 271 -15.88 -5.83 -7.78
N ARG A 272 -15.51 -6.27 -6.57
CA ARG A 272 -14.74 -5.46 -5.60
C ARG A 272 -13.35 -5.06 -6.13
N CYS A 273 -12.73 -5.95 -6.90
CA CYS A 273 -11.38 -5.79 -7.47
C CYS A 273 -11.42 -6.27 -8.93
N ASP A 274 -10.80 -5.54 -9.86
CA ASP A 274 -10.76 -5.97 -11.27
C ASP A 274 -9.53 -6.86 -11.56
N TYR A 275 -9.77 -8.17 -11.50
CA TYR A 275 -8.77 -9.20 -11.81
C TYR A 275 -8.81 -9.66 -13.29
N LYS A 276 -9.52 -8.98 -14.20
CA LYS A 276 -9.67 -9.43 -15.60
C LYS A 276 -8.37 -9.44 -16.41
N PHE A 277 -7.43 -8.59 -16.03
CA PHE A 277 -6.10 -8.56 -16.63
C PHE A 277 -5.16 -9.54 -15.90
N PRO A 278 -4.20 -10.19 -16.58
CA PRO A 278 -3.17 -10.98 -15.90
C PRO A 278 -2.30 -10.12 -14.98
N TYR A 279 -1.71 -10.75 -13.96
CA TYR A 279 -0.72 -10.13 -13.09
C TYR A 279 0.33 -11.20 -12.72
N THR A 280 1.61 -10.86 -12.86
CA THR A 280 2.72 -11.78 -12.54
C THR A 280 3.19 -11.56 -11.11
N TYR A 281 2.98 -12.57 -10.28
CA TYR A 281 3.38 -12.61 -8.86
C TYR A 281 4.84 -13.10 -8.75
N GLU A 282 5.76 -12.18 -8.47
CA GLU A 282 7.21 -12.40 -8.47
C GLU A 282 7.77 -12.39 -7.03
N ILE A 283 7.22 -11.54 -6.16
CA ILE A 283 7.59 -11.46 -4.75
C ILE A 283 6.79 -12.52 -3.99
N GLN A 284 7.40 -13.69 -3.77
CA GLN A 284 6.75 -14.78 -3.01
C GLN A 284 6.57 -14.41 -1.54
N SER A 285 7.65 -13.95 -0.89
CA SER A 285 7.68 -13.50 0.50
C SER A 285 8.42 -12.16 0.63
N SER A 286 7.89 -11.24 1.44
CA SER A 286 8.51 -9.95 1.73
C SER A 286 9.38 -9.94 2.99
N VAL A 287 9.34 -11.02 3.80
CA VAL A 287 10.05 -11.13 5.10
C VAL A 287 11.54 -10.80 4.98
N LYS A 288 12.22 -11.23 3.89
CA LYS A 288 13.62 -10.87 3.63
C LYS A 288 13.84 -9.37 3.47
N TYR A 289 12.96 -8.65 2.76
CA TYR A 289 13.06 -7.20 2.65
C TYR A 289 12.89 -6.53 4.01
N HIS A 290 11.98 -7.02 4.86
CA HIS A 290 11.91 -6.55 6.24
C HIS A 290 13.22 -6.76 7.00
N ALA A 291 13.85 -7.94 6.90
CA ALA A 291 15.13 -8.21 7.55
C ALA A 291 16.23 -7.24 7.08
N ASP A 292 16.43 -7.13 5.76
CA ASP A 292 17.47 -6.30 5.13
C ASP A 292 17.29 -4.80 5.45
N LEU A 293 16.06 -4.29 5.43
CA LEU A 293 15.74 -2.89 5.76
C LEU A 293 15.92 -2.58 7.25
N GLY A 294 15.72 -3.58 8.13
CA GLY A 294 15.99 -3.46 9.56
C GLY A 294 17.47 -3.41 9.90
N ILE A 295 18.33 -4.07 9.10
CA ILE A 295 19.79 -3.93 9.22
C ILE A 295 20.23 -2.51 8.82
N LYS A 296 19.61 -1.96 7.78
CA LYS A 296 19.84 -0.57 7.33
C LYS A 296 19.23 0.51 8.25
N GLY A 297 18.51 0.13 9.31
CA GLY A 297 17.96 1.07 10.28
C GLY A 297 16.73 1.86 9.81
N TYR A 298 15.97 1.36 8.83
CA TYR A 298 14.70 1.98 8.46
C TYR A 298 13.62 1.68 9.50
N ARG A 299 12.92 2.74 9.92
CA ARG A 299 11.85 2.63 10.92
C ARG A 299 10.59 2.02 10.32
N ARG A 300 9.94 1.12 11.06
CA ARG A 300 8.85 0.28 10.56
C ARG A 300 7.67 0.25 11.54
N LEU A 301 6.47 0.54 11.05
CA LEU A 301 5.21 0.24 11.74
C LEU A 301 4.46 -0.81 10.94
N ILE A 302 4.20 -1.95 11.57
CA ILE A 302 3.25 -2.94 11.06
C ILE A 302 2.03 -2.85 11.96
N TYR A 303 0.84 -2.71 11.38
CA TYR A 303 -0.39 -2.75 12.16
C TYR A 303 -1.43 -3.63 11.51
N SER A 304 -2.35 -4.17 12.32
CA SER A 304 -3.45 -5.01 11.86
C SER A 304 -4.75 -4.62 12.56
N GLY A 305 -5.82 -4.38 11.83
CA GLY A 305 -7.16 -4.46 12.39
C GLY A 305 -7.40 -5.87 12.96
N ASP A 306 -7.83 -5.98 14.22
CA ASP A 306 -7.98 -7.27 14.89
C ASP A 306 -9.22 -8.08 14.48
N HIS A 307 -10.10 -7.50 13.65
CA HIS A 307 -11.24 -8.16 13.01
C HIS A 307 -11.00 -8.46 11.52
N ASP A 308 -9.77 -8.25 11.01
CA ASP A 308 -9.45 -8.65 9.63
C ASP A 308 -9.33 -10.16 9.48
N MET A 309 -10.27 -10.76 8.75
CA MET A 309 -10.26 -12.17 8.39
C MET A 309 -9.45 -12.47 7.11
N MET A 310 -9.18 -11.46 6.27
CA MET A 310 -8.41 -11.65 5.03
C MET A 310 -6.93 -11.80 5.31
N ILE A 311 -6.37 -11.00 6.22
CA ILE A 311 -4.99 -11.07 6.69
C ILE A 311 -4.98 -10.95 8.23
N PRO A 312 -5.29 -12.04 8.94
CA PRO A 312 -5.33 -12.03 10.39
C PRO A 312 -4.00 -11.60 11.01
N PHE A 313 -4.06 -10.82 12.08
CA PHE A 313 -2.89 -10.45 12.88
C PHE A 313 -2.14 -11.69 13.43
N LEU A 314 -2.82 -12.84 13.50
CA LEU A 314 -2.27 -14.15 13.85
C LEU A 314 -1.29 -14.71 12.80
N GLY A 315 -1.34 -14.27 11.54
CA GLY A 315 -0.32 -14.53 10.53
C GLY A 315 0.81 -13.49 10.59
N THR A 316 0.46 -12.24 10.91
CA THR A 316 1.43 -11.15 11.04
C THR A 316 2.44 -11.37 12.18
N GLN A 317 1.99 -11.87 13.34
CA GLN A 317 2.86 -12.10 14.49
C GLN A 317 3.96 -13.18 14.25
N PRO A 318 3.67 -14.37 13.68
CA PRO A 318 4.67 -15.38 13.34
C PRO A 318 5.79 -14.91 12.42
N TRP A 319 5.52 -14.19 11.31
CA TRP A 319 6.60 -13.74 10.44
C TRP A 319 7.43 -12.64 11.09
N ILE A 320 6.84 -11.78 11.92
CA ILE A 320 7.62 -10.83 12.74
C ILE A 320 8.55 -11.56 13.71
N ARG A 321 8.11 -12.69 14.30
CA ARG A 321 8.97 -13.54 15.14
C ARG A 321 10.07 -14.22 14.35
N SER A 322 9.85 -14.59 13.08
CA SER A 322 10.88 -15.24 12.25
C SER A 322 12.05 -14.31 11.88
N LEU A 323 11.88 -12.98 12.00
CA LEU A 323 12.98 -12.01 11.93
C LEU A 323 14.00 -12.13 13.09
N ASN A 324 13.63 -12.82 14.18
CA ASN A 324 14.48 -13.04 15.37
C ASN A 324 15.04 -11.75 16.01
N TYR A 325 14.26 -10.66 15.98
CA TYR A 325 14.59 -9.42 16.68
C TYR A 325 14.29 -9.54 18.18
N SER A 326 15.11 -8.89 19.02
CA SER A 326 14.83 -8.84 20.46
C SER A 326 13.62 -7.95 20.75
N ILE A 327 12.85 -8.31 21.78
CA ILE A 327 11.72 -7.50 22.26
C ILE A 327 12.27 -6.34 23.08
N VAL A 328 11.79 -5.13 22.81
CA VAL A 328 12.21 -3.88 23.49
C VAL A 328 11.12 -3.41 24.47
N ASP A 329 9.85 -3.51 24.07
CA ASP A 329 8.66 -3.25 24.89
C ASP A 329 7.68 -4.37 24.61
N ASP A 330 7.28 -5.14 25.63
CA ASP A 330 6.51 -6.37 25.45
C ASP A 330 5.01 -6.11 25.20
N TRP A 331 4.26 -7.16 24.89
CA TRP A 331 2.86 -7.10 24.47
C TRP A 331 1.96 -6.48 25.54
N ARG A 332 1.55 -5.23 25.30
CA ARG A 332 0.74 -4.42 26.22
C ARG A 332 -0.37 -3.68 25.47
N PRO A 333 -1.46 -3.25 26.15
CA PRO A 333 -2.43 -2.36 25.53
C PRO A 333 -1.80 -1.00 25.19
N TRP A 334 -2.24 -0.41 24.07
CA TRP A 334 -2.05 1.01 23.77
C TRP A 334 -3.40 1.74 23.83
N HIS A 335 -3.36 3.01 24.21
CA HIS A 335 -4.56 3.75 24.62
C HIS A 335 -4.78 5.02 23.78
N PHE A 336 -6.02 5.21 23.34
CA PHE A 336 -6.47 6.45 22.69
C PHE A 336 -7.66 7.02 23.46
N GLN A 337 -7.60 8.31 23.82
CA GLN A 337 -8.66 9.02 24.57
C GLN A 337 -9.17 8.26 25.82
N GLY A 338 -8.26 7.61 26.56
CA GLY A 338 -8.59 6.86 27.78
C GLY A 338 -9.19 5.47 27.57
N GLN A 339 -9.32 5.00 26.33
CA GLN A 339 -9.79 3.65 25.99
C GLN A 339 -8.66 2.81 25.40
N VAL A 340 -8.73 1.48 25.59
CA VAL A 340 -7.82 0.53 24.91
C VAL A 340 -8.15 0.54 23.42
N ALA A 341 -7.21 1.06 22.62
CA ALA A 341 -7.33 1.15 21.16
C ALA A 341 -6.73 -0.07 20.45
N GLY A 342 -6.00 -0.92 21.18
CA GLY A 342 -5.47 -2.20 20.74
C GLY A 342 -4.28 -2.62 21.59
N TYR A 343 -3.43 -3.49 21.05
CA TYR A 343 -2.21 -3.98 21.73
C TYR A 343 -0.98 -3.73 20.87
N THR A 344 0.17 -3.48 21.48
CA THR A 344 1.42 -3.20 20.79
C THR A 344 2.59 -3.95 21.41
N ARG A 345 3.63 -4.18 20.61
CA ARG A 345 4.96 -4.67 21.02
C ARG A 345 6.00 -3.99 20.14
N THR A 346 7.12 -3.56 20.73
CA THR A 346 8.26 -3.04 19.97
C THR A 346 9.43 -4.02 20.01
N TYR A 347 10.21 -4.01 18.94
CA TYR A 347 11.36 -4.87 18.73
C TYR A 347 12.59 -4.03 18.40
N SER A 348 13.77 -4.66 18.47
CA SER A 348 15.01 -4.09 17.96
C SER A 348 14.90 -3.71 16.48
N ASN A 349 15.89 -3.00 15.97
CA ASN A 349 15.93 -2.54 14.58
C ASN A 349 14.75 -1.60 14.20
N GLN A 350 14.14 -0.94 15.18
CA GLN A 350 13.07 0.05 14.98
C GLN A 350 11.77 -0.53 14.36
N LEU A 351 11.40 -1.75 14.72
CA LEU A 351 10.12 -2.37 14.33
C LEU A 351 9.08 -2.23 15.44
N THR A 352 7.94 -1.62 15.12
CA THR A 352 6.74 -1.58 15.98
C THR A 352 5.66 -2.45 15.37
N PHE A 353 5.02 -3.31 16.17
CA PHE A 353 3.80 -4.00 15.80
C PHE A 353 2.62 -3.51 16.66
N ALA A 354 1.45 -3.30 16.05
CA ALA A 354 0.23 -2.91 16.75
C ALA A 354 -1.02 -3.58 16.19
N THR A 355 -1.98 -3.93 17.04
CA THR A 355 -3.36 -4.22 16.62
C THR A 355 -4.24 -2.99 16.79
N VAL A 356 -5.29 -2.86 15.98
CA VAL A 356 -6.32 -1.81 16.10
C VAL A 356 -7.66 -2.46 16.44
N LYS A 357 -8.19 -2.18 17.63
CA LYS A 357 -9.32 -2.87 18.24
C LYS A 357 -10.65 -2.51 17.57
N GLY A 358 -11.30 -3.51 16.97
CA GLY A 358 -12.49 -3.31 16.13
C GLY A 358 -12.15 -2.75 14.75
N GLY A 359 -10.90 -2.89 14.30
CA GLY A 359 -10.49 -2.56 12.93
C GLY A 359 -10.65 -3.77 12.00
N GLY A 360 -11.23 -3.56 10.81
CA GLY A 360 -11.18 -4.53 9.71
C GLY A 360 -9.87 -4.44 8.92
N HIS A 361 -9.85 -5.03 7.72
CA HIS A 361 -8.70 -5.05 6.80
C HIS A 361 -8.11 -3.66 6.52
N THR A 362 -9.00 -2.75 6.11
CA THR A 362 -8.76 -1.33 5.90
C THR A 362 -8.99 -0.59 7.22
N ALA A 363 -8.19 -0.89 8.25
CA ALA A 363 -8.45 -0.43 9.62
C ALA A 363 -8.78 1.09 9.79
N PRO A 364 -8.21 2.03 9.01
CA PRO A 364 -8.62 3.45 9.02
C PRO A 364 -10.10 3.71 8.69
N GLU A 365 -10.78 2.86 7.92
CA GLU A 365 -12.22 2.98 7.63
C GLU A 365 -13.09 2.73 8.87
N TYR A 366 -12.65 1.81 9.74
CA TYR A 366 -13.38 1.36 10.94
C TYR A 366 -12.99 2.15 12.19
N LYS A 367 -11.75 2.63 12.23
CA LYS A 367 -11.07 3.22 13.40
C LYS A 367 -10.24 4.45 13.00
N PRO A 368 -10.81 5.47 12.33
CA PRO A 368 -10.05 6.58 11.76
C PRO A 368 -9.30 7.39 12.82
N ALA A 369 -9.91 7.66 13.97
CA ALA A 369 -9.31 8.47 15.03
C ALA A 369 -8.16 7.73 15.72
N GLU A 370 -8.34 6.44 16.01
CA GLU A 370 -7.34 5.57 16.61
C GLU A 370 -6.16 5.33 15.66
N CYS A 371 -6.43 5.04 14.38
CA CYS A 371 -5.40 4.90 13.33
C CYS A 371 -4.62 6.20 13.13
N PHE A 372 -5.27 7.36 13.08
CA PHE A 372 -4.58 8.65 13.01
C PHE A 372 -3.77 8.93 14.29
N GLY A 373 -4.28 8.59 15.47
CA GLY A 373 -3.55 8.68 16.74
C GLY A 373 -2.28 7.83 16.76
N MET A 374 -2.37 6.59 16.29
CA MET A 374 -1.25 5.66 16.13
C MET A 374 -0.22 6.17 15.12
N PHE A 375 -0.65 6.58 13.93
CA PHE A 375 0.21 7.17 12.91
C PHE A 375 0.92 8.43 13.43
N LYS A 376 0.18 9.35 14.07
CA LYS A 376 0.72 10.60 14.61
C LYS A 376 1.79 10.35 15.67
N ARG A 377 1.54 9.47 16.65
CA ARG A 377 2.54 9.11 17.67
C ARG A 377 3.77 8.49 17.02
N TRP A 378 3.57 7.50 16.15
CA TRP A 378 4.66 6.83 15.48
C TRP A 378 5.50 7.81 14.65
N ILE A 379 4.91 8.63 13.78
CA ILE A 379 5.65 9.50 12.86
C ILE A 379 6.51 10.56 13.60
N ILE A 380 6.08 11.02 14.78
CA ILE A 380 6.86 11.97 15.63
C ILE A 380 7.73 11.29 16.70
N GLN A 381 7.84 9.95 16.66
CA GLN A 381 8.66 9.13 17.56
C GLN A 381 8.15 9.00 19.01
N GLU A 382 6.87 9.28 19.27
CA GLU A 382 6.21 8.96 20.53
C GLU A 382 5.85 7.46 20.63
N PRO A 383 5.88 6.85 21.83
CA PRO A 383 5.33 5.52 22.07
C PRO A 383 3.81 5.46 21.83
N LEU A 384 3.30 4.26 21.50
CA LEU A 384 1.86 3.98 21.39
C LEU A 384 1.20 3.77 22.76
#